data_AF-A0A0E0P7B2-F1
#
_entry.id   AF-A0A0E0P7B2-F1
#
_cell.length_a   1.000
_cell.length_b   1.000
_cell.length_c   1.000
_cell.angle_alpha   90.00
_cell.angle_beta   90.00
_cell.angle_gamma   90.00
#
_symmetry.space_group_name_H-M   'P 1'
#
loop_
_entity.id
_entity.type
_entity.pdbx_description
1 polymer ?
#
loop_
_entity_poly.entity_id
_entity_poly.type
_entity_poly.pdbx_seq_one_letter_code
_entity_poly.pdbx_strand_id
1 'polypeptide(L)' 'MGRSLCASSFVAVGLVVLVCSAAAAAAETYVVGDSKGWGFSVAYDSWASGKAFAAGDTLASR' A
#
# COMPACT_ATOMS: atom_id res chain seq x y z
N MET A 1 1.61 -25.58 38.51
CA MET A 1 1.04 -25.17 37.20
C MET A 1 1.93 -24.07 36.62
N GLY A 2 2.54 -24.22 35.43
CA GLY A 2 3.46 -23.18 34.93
C GLY A 2 4.05 -23.35 33.52
N ARG A 3 3.51 -24.25 32.69
CA ARG A 3 4.11 -24.61 31.39
C ARG A 3 3.36 -24.03 30.18
N SER A 4 2.18 -23.44 30.41
CA SER A 4 1.26 -23.05 29.32
C SER A 4 1.43 -21.60 28.86
N LEU A 5 2.06 -20.73 29.66
CA LEU A 5 2.19 -19.30 29.31
C LEU A 5 3.20 -19.03 28.18
N CYS A 6 4.29 -19.81 28.08
CA CYS A 6 5.32 -19.55 27.07
C CYS A 6 4.81 -19.83 25.64
N ALA A 7 4.15 -20.98 25.43
CA ALA A 7 3.64 -21.37 24.12
C ALA A 7 2.57 -20.40 23.59
N SER A 8 1.69 -19.92 24.47
CA SER A 8 0.62 -18.98 24.09
C SER A 8 1.17 -17.60 23.68
N SER A 9 2.24 -17.14 24.33
CA SER A 9 2.90 -15.87 23.99
C SER A 9 3.63 -15.93 22.65
N PHE A 10 4.31 -17.03 22.33
CA PHE A 10 4.96 -17.20 21.02
C PHE A 10 3.95 -17.25 19.88
N VAL A 11 2.79 -17.89 20.07
CA VAL A 11 1.71 -17.91 19.08
C VAL A 11 1.12 -16.51 18.87
N ALA A 12 0.89 -15.75 19.95
CA ALA A 12 0.36 -14.39 19.85
C ALA A 12 1.34 -13.45 19.13
N VAL A 13 2.64 -13.50 19.45
CA VAL A 13 3.66 -12.70 18.76
C VAL A 13 3.77 -13.11 17.29
N GLY A 14 3.75 -14.41 16.98
CA GLY A 14 3.76 -14.90 15.60
C GLY A 14 2.55 -14.41 14.79
N LEU A 15 1.36 -14.41 15.39
CA LEU A 15 0.14 -13.90 14.75
C LEU A 15 0.23 -12.39 14.47
N VAL A 16 0.74 -11.60 15.44
CA VAL A 16 0.93 -10.15 15.27
C VAL A 16 1.92 -9.86 14.14
N VAL A 17 3.03 -10.58 14.07
CA VAL A 17 4.01 -10.42 12.99
C VAL A 17 3.39 -10.75 11.63
N LEU A 18 2.65 -11.85 11.51
CA LEU A 18 1.97 -12.24 10.26
C LEU A 18 0.96 -11.19 9.79
N VAL A 19 0.16 -10.62 10.70
CA VAL A 19 -0.80 -9.55 10.39
C VAL A 19 -0.07 -8.28 9.94
N CYS A 20 1.02 -7.90 10.62
CA CYS A 20 1.81 -6.73 10.25
C CYS A 20 2.51 -6.90 8.89
N SER A 21 2.98 -8.10 8.55
CA SER A 21 3.59 -8.39 7.25
C SER A 21 2.59 -8.36 6.09
N ALA A 22 1.33 -8.76 6.33
CA ALA A 22 0.27 -8.68 5.33
C ALA A 22 -0.16 -7.23 5.03
N ALA A 23 0.10 -6.30 5.94
CA ALA A 23 -0.19 -4.87 5.77
C ALA A 23 0.93 -4.11 5.04
N ALA A 24 1.96 -4.80 4.52
CA ALA A 24 2.94 -4.18 3.64
C ALA A 24 2.21 -3.63 2.40
N ALA A 25 1.97 -2.32 2.40
CA ALA A 25 1.34 -1.62 1.30
C ALA A 25 2.17 -1.87 0.03
N ALA A 26 1.57 -2.57 -0.94
CA ALA A 26 2.17 -2.74 -2.24
C ALA A 26 2.29 -1.36 -2.92
N ALA A 27 3.43 -1.09 -3.55
CA ALA A 27 3.61 0.11 -4.36
C ALA A 27 2.56 0.15 -5.47
N GLU A 28 1.72 1.18 -5.49
CA GLU A 28 0.68 1.35 -6.49
C GLU A 28 1.23 2.06 -7.72
N THR A 29 0.78 1.67 -8.92
CA THR A 29 1.21 2.31 -10.17
C THR A 29 0.06 3.12 -10.77
N TYR A 30 0.21 4.45 -10.77
CA TYR A 30 -0.78 5.36 -11.32
C TYR A 30 -0.38 5.84 -12.71
N VAL A 31 -1.23 5.59 -13.71
CA VAL A 31 -1.03 6.13 -15.07
C VAL A 31 -1.45 7.60 -15.08
N VAL A 32 -0.49 8.47 -15.38
CA VAL A 32 -0.71 9.92 -15.42
C VAL A 32 -1.70 10.26 -16.54
N GLY A 33 -2.77 10.97 -16.20
CA GLY A 33 -3.82 11.37 -17.13
C GLY A 33 -4.69 10.22 -17.67
N ASP A 34 -4.66 9.05 -17.02
CA ASP A 34 -5.39 7.84 -17.40
C ASP A 34 -5.29 7.54 -18.91
N SER A 35 -6.37 7.68 -19.67
CA SER A 35 -6.40 7.43 -21.12
C SER A 35 -5.83 8.57 -21.96
N LYS A 36 -5.66 9.77 -21.39
CA LYS A 36 -5.11 10.94 -22.10
C LYS A 36 -3.59 11.02 -22.03
N GLY A 37 -2.95 10.24 -21.15
CA GLY A 37 -1.50 10.20 -20.99
C GLY A 37 -0.93 11.48 -20.38
N TRP A 38 0.38 11.70 -20.54
CA TRP A 38 1.06 12.87 -20.00
C TRP A 38 1.22 13.95 -21.08
N GLY A 39 0.47 15.05 -20.95
CA GLY A 39 0.57 16.19 -21.86
C GLY A 39 -0.22 17.42 -21.41
N PHE A 40 -0.24 18.46 -22.24
CA PHE A 40 -0.87 19.75 -21.94
C PHE A 40 -2.41 19.74 -22.02
N SER A 41 -3.01 18.68 -22.55
CA SER A 41 -4.47 18.54 -22.72
C SER A 41 -5.13 17.73 -21.59
N VAL A 42 -4.42 17.53 -20.48
CA VAL A 42 -4.89 16.76 -19.33
C VAL A 42 -5.20 17.68 -18.17
N ALA A 43 -6.41 17.53 -17.60
CA ALA A 43 -6.78 18.18 -16.36
C ALA A 43 -6.21 17.38 -15.18
N TYR A 44 -4.98 17.70 -14.77
CA TYR A 44 -4.29 16.98 -13.69
C TYR A 44 -4.99 17.12 -12.33
N ASP A 45 -5.67 18.23 -12.06
CA ASP A 45 -6.47 18.41 -10.85
C ASP A 45 -7.60 17.38 -10.77
N SER A 46 -8.32 17.16 -11.89
CA SER A 46 -9.35 16.13 -11.97
C SER A 46 -8.79 14.72 -11.91
N TRP A 47 -7.63 14.48 -12.52
CA TRP A 47 -6.96 13.18 -12.47
C TRP A 47 -6.44 12.85 -11.07
N ALA A 48 -5.85 13.81 -10.36
CA ALA A 48 -5.33 13.60 -9.01
C ALA A 48 -6.44 13.57 -7.95
N SER A 49 -7.63 14.09 -8.25
CA SER A 49 -8.74 14.15 -7.31
C SER A 49 -9.14 12.77 -6.80
N GLY A 50 -9.12 12.59 -5.48
CA GLY A 50 -9.45 11.33 -4.81
C GLY A 50 -8.35 10.26 -4.84
N LYS A 51 -7.19 10.52 -5.45
CA LYS A 51 -6.04 9.61 -5.41
C LYS A 51 -5.15 9.96 -4.21
N ALA A 52 -4.76 8.95 -3.44
CA ALA A 52 -3.82 9.09 -2.34
C ALA A 52 -2.48 8.50 -2.79
N PHE A 53 -1.48 9.35 -2.94
CA PHE A 53 -0.12 8.93 -3.29
C PHE A 53 0.67 8.70 -2.00
N ALA A 54 1.26 7.51 -1.88
CA ALA A 54 2.16 7.14 -0.82
C ALA A 54 3.61 7.09 -1.31
N ALA A 55 4.55 7.21 -0.37
CA ALA A 55 5.96 7.03 -0.70
C ALA A 55 6.22 5.58 -1.13
N GLY A 56 6.76 5.40 -2.33
CA GLY A 56 6.95 4.10 -2.97
C GLY A 56 6.06 3.88 -4.19
N ASP A 57 5.02 4.67 -4.37
CA ASP A 57 4.16 4.60 -5.56
C ASP A 57 4.89 5.10 -6.81
N THR A 58 4.51 4.55 -7.97
CA THR A 58 5.09 4.91 -9.26
C THR A 58 4.06 5.64 -10.12
N LEU A 59 4.44 6.81 -10.65
CA LEU A 59 3.67 7.52 -11.65
C LEU A 59 4.18 7.13 -13.04
N ALA A 60 3.39 6.36 -13.78
CA ALA A 60 3.76 5.89 -15.11
C ALA A 60 3.30 6.87 -16.19
N SER A 61 4.21 7.24 -17.10
CA SER A 61 3.90 7.86 -18.38
C SER A 61 3.68 6.76 -19.42
N ARG A 62 2.57 6.78 -20.14
CA ARG A 62 2.36 5.95 -21.33
C ARG A 62 2.73 6.72 -22.59
#